data_AF-A0A7S0NZF4-F1
#
_entry.id   AF-A0A7S0NZF4-F1
#
_cell.length_a   1.000
_cell.length_b   1.000
_cell.length_c   1.000
_cell.angle_alpha   90.00
_cell.angle_beta   90.00
_cell.angle_gamma   90.00
#
_symmetry.space_group_name_H-M   'P 1'
#
loop_
_entity.id
_entity.type
_entity.pdbx_description
1 polymer ?
#
loop_
_entity_poly.entity_id
_entity_poly.type
_entity_poly.pdbx_seq_one_letter_code
_entity_poly.pdbx_strand_id
1 'polypeptide(L)'
;REYLSRAQLADMRIDRALLSVSDKTGLAEFAKGLSAHGVTLLSTGGTAKAIREAGIPVTDVSEYTESPEIMDGRVKTLHPRVHGGILMRDNGKDEQQLTDLGGQPIDLVVVNLYPFTATVAKGAPFADCIENIDIGGPTMVRAAAKNHERVTVAVQPSDYEVILASMPAGPDAQLRAKLALKAFSHTATYDMAIADWMQEQLCSGRTGVTTLKYGCNPQ
;
A
#
# COMPACT_ATOMS: atom_id res chain seq x y z
N ARG A 1 6.87 18.87 16.57
CA ARG A 1 6.66 20.14 15.82
C ARG A 1 7.96 20.72 15.23
N GLU A 2 9.08 19.97 15.24
CA GLU A 2 10.37 20.34 14.60
C GLU A 2 10.70 19.51 13.35
N TYR A 3 9.82 18.60 12.93
CA TYR A 3 10.04 17.65 11.83
C TYR A 3 10.01 18.30 10.43
N LEU A 4 9.74 19.61 10.34
CA LEU A 4 9.38 20.29 9.09
C LEU A 4 10.51 21.12 8.47
N SER A 5 11.74 21.10 8.99
CA SER A 5 12.76 22.12 8.64
C SER A 5 13.60 21.88 7.37
N ARG A 6 13.16 21.02 6.45
CA ARG A 6 13.73 20.95 5.08
C ARG A 6 12.73 20.42 4.02
N ALA A 7 11.77 19.60 4.43
CA ALA A 7 10.71 19.05 3.58
C ALA A 7 9.58 20.05 3.23
N GLN A 8 9.77 21.34 3.51
CA GLN A 8 8.66 22.30 3.61
C GLN A 8 8.25 23.00 2.31
N LEU A 9 8.85 22.76 1.14
CA LEU A 9 8.59 23.64 -0.02
C LEU A 9 8.57 23.01 -1.42
N ALA A 10 8.78 21.71 -1.58
CA ALA A 10 8.60 21.08 -2.88
C ALA A 10 7.29 20.29 -2.87
N ASP A 11 6.28 20.91 -3.46
CA ASP A 11 5.29 20.27 -4.32
C ASP A 11 5.87 18.99 -4.96
N MET A 12 5.52 17.82 -4.39
CA MET A 12 6.03 16.54 -4.86
C MET A 12 5.11 16.03 -5.96
N ARG A 13 5.56 16.23 -7.19
CA ARG A 13 4.88 15.73 -8.38
C ARG A 13 4.78 14.21 -8.30
N ILE A 14 3.60 13.69 -8.60
CA ILE A 14 3.41 12.26 -8.79
C ILE A 14 3.68 11.98 -10.25
N ASP A 15 4.77 11.27 -10.55
CA ASP A 15 5.10 10.85 -11.92
C ASP A 15 4.81 9.36 -12.13
N ARG A 16 4.83 8.56 -11.05
CA ARG A 16 4.52 7.13 -11.10
C ARG A 16 3.66 6.66 -9.94
N ALA A 17 2.60 5.93 -10.28
CA ALA A 17 1.66 5.38 -9.32
C ALA A 17 1.58 3.86 -9.41
N LEU A 18 1.64 3.17 -8.27
CA LEU A 18 1.42 1.73 -8.14
C LEU A 18 0.04 1.46 -7.55
N LEU A 19 -0.84 0.86 -8.34
CA LEU A 19 -2.23 0.59 -7.99
C LEU A 19 -2.45 -0.93 -7.82
N SER A 20 -2.86 -1.37 -6.64
CA SER A 20 -3.21 -2.76 -6.36
C SER A 20 -4.37 -2.81 -5.37
N VAL A 21 -5.60 -2.83 -5.88
CA VAL A 21 -6.81 -2.69 -5.07
C VAL A 21 -7.75 -3.88 -5.20
N SER A 22 -8.31 -4.28 -4.06
CA SER A 22 -9.36 -5.29 -3.96
C SER A 22 -10.75 -4.70 -4.23
N ASP A 23 -11.06 -3.56 -3.62
CA ASP A 23 -12.24 -2.75 -3.94
C ASP A 23 -11.92 -1.81 -5.11
N LYS A 24 -12.64 -1.98 -6.22
CA LYS A 24 -12.46 -1.19 -7.46
C LYS A 24 -13.37 0.04 -7.54
N THR A 25 -14.10 0.37 -6.47
CA THR A 25 -14.93 1.58 -6.41
C THR A 25 -14.09 2.82 -6.76
N GLY A 26 -14.53 3.56 -7.79
CA GLY A 26 -13.86 4.79 -8.26
C GLY A 26 -12.49 4.59 -8.91
N LEU A 27 -12.04 3.35 -9.14
CA LEU A 27 -10.70 3.06 -9.67
C LEU A 27 -10.51 3.61 -11.08
N ALA A 28 -11.51 3.44 -11.95
CA ALA A 28 -11.40 3.85 -13.35
C ALA A 28 -11.31 5.37 -13.49
N GLU A 29 -12.16 6.10 -12.76
CA GLU A 29 -12.17 7.56 -12.70
C GLU A 29 -10.86 8.09 -12.12
N PHE A 30 -10.37 7.45 -11.05
CA PHE A 30 -9.10 7.83 -10.42
C PHE A 30 -7.91 7.60 -11.35
N ALA A 31 -7.81 6.41 -11.96
CA ALA A 31 -6.75 6.09 -12.92
C ALA A 31 -6.79 7.01 -14.14
N LYS A 32 -7.98 7.39 -14.62
CA LYS A 32 -8.15 8.36 -15.70
C LYS A 32 -7.65 9.74 -15.30
N GLY A 33 -7.97 10.19 -14.08
CA GLY A 33 -7.49 11.44 -13.52
C GLY A 33 -5.96 11.48 -13.40
N LEU A 34 -5.34 10.40 -12.93
CA LEU A 34 -3.88 10.27 -12.86
C LEU A 34 -3.26 10.29 -14.27
N SER A 35 -3.79 9.50 -15.21
CA SER A 35 -3.29 9.45 -16.58
C SER A 35 -3.39 10.80 -17.30
N ALA A 36 -4.46 11.57 -17.05
CA ALA A 36 -4.62 12.92 -17.60
C ALA A 36 -3.55 13.91 -17.10
N HIS A 37 -2.94 13.65 -15.93
CA HIS A 37 -1.79 14.43 -15.42
C HIS A 37 -0.43 13.87 -15.87
N GLY A 38 -0.42 12.86 -16.75
CA GLY A 38 0.82 12.26 -17.27
C GLY A 38 1.46 11.22 -16.35
N VAL A 39 0.72 10.73 -15.34
CA VAL A 39 1.23 9.72 -14.40
C VAL A 39 1.39 8.36 -15.10
N THR A 40 2.56 7.74 -14.94
CA THR A 40 2.79 6.35 -15.33
C THR A 40 2.13 5.41 -14.34
N LEU A 41 1.24 4.53 -14.81
CA LEU A 41 0.53 3.59 -13.95
C LEU A 41 1.22 2.21 -13.97
N LEU A 42 1.57 1.72 -12.79
CA LEU A 42 1.94 0.33 -12.53
C LEU A 42 0.76 -0.36 -11.84
N SER A 43 0.46 -1.60 -12.23
CA SER A 43 -0.58 -2.37 -11.56
C SER A 43 -0.39 -3.88 -11.69
N THR A 44 -1.26 -4.67 -11.06
CA THR A 44 -1.20 -6.13 -11.08
C THR A 44 -2.59 -6.76 -11.16
N GLY A 45 -2.66 -7.92 -11.83
CA GLY A 45 -3.80 -8.83 -11.83
C GLY A 45 -5.12 -8.12 -12.20
N GLY A 46 -6.15 -8.37 -11.39
CA GLY A 46 -7.49 -7.79 -11.61
C GLY A 46 -7.54 -6.26 -11.59
N THR A 47 -6.59 -5.59 -10.91
CA THR A 47 -6.52 -4.12 -10.91
C THR A 47 -6.04 -3.60 -12.27
N ALA A 48 -4.97 -4.20 -12.81
CA ALA A 48 -4.44 -3.84 -14.12
C ALA A 48 -5.49 -4.08 -15.22
N LYS A 49 -6.21 -5.21 -15.14
CA LYS A 49 -7.31 -5.52 -16.06
C LYS A 49 -8.40 -4.44 -16.04
N ALA A 50 -8.89 -4.05 -14.86
CA ALA A 50 -9.92 -3.02 -14.74
C ALA A 50 -9.48 -1.66 -15.30
N ILE A 51 -8.21 -1.28 -15.11
CA ILE A 51 -7.64 -0.05 -15.66
C ILE A 51 -7.57 -0.11 -17.20
N ARG A 52 -7.15 -1.25 -17.77
CA ARG A 52 -7.12 -1.46 -19.23
C ARG A 52 -8.50 -1.44 -19.87
N GLU A 53 -9.49 -2.05 -19.22
CA GLU A 53 -10.88 -2.04 -19.68
C GLU A 53 -11.47 -0.62 -19.73
N ALA A 54 -10.97 0.29 -18.90
CA ALA A 54 -11.29 1.72 -18.95
C ALA A 54 -10.51 2.49 -20.04
N GLY A 55 -9.70 1.81 -20.86
CA GLY A 55 -8.92 2.39 -21.95
C GLY A 55 -7.66 3.14 -21.51
N ILE A 56 -7.18 2.89 -20.30
CA ILE A 56 -6.05 3.62 -19.70
C ILE A 56 -4.78 2.77 -19.82
N PRO A 57 -3.65 3.32 -20.31
CA PRO A 57 -2.37 2.61 -20.33
C PRO A 57 -1.92 2.24 -18.91
N VAL A 58 -1.52 0.99 -18.73
CA VAL A 58 -0.99 0.49 -17.45
C VAL A 58 0.02 -0.63 -17.69
N THR A 59 1.18 -0.50 -17.07
CA THR A 59 2.26 -1.49 -17.10
C THR A 59 2.04 -2.50 -15.98
N ASP A 60 2.18 -3.79 -16.28
CA ASP A 60 2.10 -4.83 -15.25
C ASP A 60 3.36 -4.78 -14.36
N VAL A 61 3.18 -5.04 -13.06
CA VAL A 61 4.32 -5.12 -12.13
C VAL A 61 5.32 -6.20 -12.56
N SER A 62 4.87 -7.32 -13.13
CA SER A 62 5.77 -8.37 -13.65
C SER A 62 6.63 -7.90 -14.82
N GLU A 63 6.09 -7.04 -15.69
CA GLU A 63 6.84 -6.39 -16.77
C GLU A 63 7.89 -5.42 -16.17
N TYR A 64 7.49 -4.61 -15.19
CA TYR A 64 8.39 -3.68 -14.50
C TYR A 64 9.51 -4.37 -13.72
N THR A 65 9.21 -5.51 -13.08
CA THR A 65 10.19 -6.25 -12.27
C THR A 65 11.03 -7.23 -13.08
N GLU A 66 10.65 -7.52 -14.33
CA GLU A 66 11.21 -8.60 -15.15
C GLU A 66 11.23 -9.96 -14.41
N SER A 67 10.35 -10.13 -13.43
CA SER A 67 10.28 -11.33 -12.60
C SER A 67 9.05 -12.16 -12.99
N PRO A 68 9.20 -13.49 -13.14
CA PRO A 68 8.06 -14.34 -13.43
C PRO A 68 7.07 -14.35 -12.27
N GLU A 69 5.78 -14.50 -12.59
CA GLU A 69 4.78 -14.77 -11.58
C GLU A 69 4.93 -16.22 -11.09
N ILE A 70 5.18 -16.37 -9.79
CA ILE A 70 5.39 -17.68 -9.12
C ILE A 70 4.50 -17.78 -7.88
N MET A 71 4.20 -19.01 -7.47
CA MET A 71 3.38 -19.31 -6.27
C MET A 71 2.02 -18.60 -6.29
N ASP A 72 1.33 -18.68 -7.43
CA ASP A 72 0.01 -18.06 -7.66
C ASP A 72 -0.05 -16.57 -7.30
N GLY A 73 1.06 -15.85 -7.55
CA GLY A 73 1.15 -14.41 -7.37
C GLY A 73 1.46 -13.96 -5.94
N ARG A 74 1.75 -14.87 -4.99
CA ARG A 74 2.06 -14.56 -3.58
C ARG A 74 3.21 -13.60 -3.38
N VAL A 75 4.20 -13.60 -4.28
CA VAL A 75 5.44 -12.82 -4.13
C VAL A 75 5.65 -11.77 -5.22
N LYS A 76 4.62 -11.50 -6.04
CA LYS A 76 4.76 -10.67 -7.25
C LYS A 76 5.20 -9.22 -7.01
N THR A 77 4.84 -8.64 -5.86
CA THR A 77 5.21 -7.25 -5.50
C THR A 77 6.38 -7.18 -4.52
N LEU A 78 6.83 -8.30 -3.97
CA LEU A 78 7.91 -8.39 -3.00
C LEU A 78 9.28 -8.34 -3.70
N HIS A 79 9.51 -7.26 -4.45
CA HIS A 79 10.67 -7.12 -5.32
C HIS A 79 11.46 -5.83 -5.01
N PRO A 80 12.82 -5.84 -5.07
CA PRO A 80 13.65 -4.66 -4.83
C PRO A 80 13.33 -3.48 -5.76
N ARG A 81 12.97 -3.70 -7.04
CA ARG A 81 12.57 -2.58 -7.93
C ARG A 81 11.28 -1.90 -7.47
N VAL A 82 10.35 -2.63 -6.83
CA VAL A 82 9.10 -2.07 -6.28
C VAL A 82 9.40 -1.36 -4.97
N HIS A 83 9.94 -2.08 -3.99
CA HIS A 83 10.16 -1.53 -2.66
C HIS A 83 11.29 -0.49 -2.63
N GLY A 84 12.31 -0.60 -3.48
CA GLY A 84 13.31 0.44 -3.70
C GLY A 84 12.70 1.69 -4.30
N GLY A 85 11.82 1.55 -5.29
CA GLY A 85 11.05 2.68 -5.84
C GLY A 85 10.20 3.41 -4.79
N ILE A 86 9.68 2.67 -3.80
CA ILE A 86 8.89 3.24 -2.69
C ILE A 86 9.79 3.79 -1.57
N LEU A 87 10.91 3.15 -1.24
CA LEU A 87 11.68 3.42 -0.02
C LEU A 87 12.97 4.21 -0.24
N MET A 88 13.38 4.45 -1.49
CA MET A 88 14.53 5.31 -1.75
C MET A 88 14.32 6.70 -1.12
N ARG A 89 15.41 7.28 -0.64
CA ARG A 89 15.49 8.65 -0.12
C ARG A 89 16.16 9.54 -1.15
N ASP A 90 15.76 10.81 -1.18
CA ASP A 90 16.30 11.82 -2.10
C ASP A 90 17.67 12.31 -1.60
N ASN A 91 18.67 11.44 -1.66
CA ASN A 91 20.03 11.67 -1.17
C ASN A 91 21.12 11.40 -2.24
N GLY A 92 20.74 11.21 -3.50
CA GLY A 92 21.62 10.85 -4.62
C GLY A 92 22.10 9.39 -4.59
N LYS A 93 22.47 8.87 -3.41
CA LYS A 93 22.99 7.50 -3.25
C LYS A 93 21.91 6.45 -3.47
N ASP A 94 20.77 6.58 -2.79
CA ASP A 94 19.67 5.60 -2.87
C ASP A 94 19.04 5.63 -4.28
N GLU A 95 18.97 6.80 -4.92
CA GLU A 95 18.50 6.98 -6.30
C GLU A 95 19.42 6.27 -7.31
N GLN A 96 20.75 6.40 -7.16
CA GLN A 96 21.70 5.67 -7.99
C GLN A 96 21.57 4.16 -7.80
N GLN A 97 21.46 3.69 -6.54
CA GLN A 97 21.27 2.26 -6.26
C GLN A 97 19.98 1.70 -6.89
N LEU A 98 18.89 2.48 -6.85
CA LEU A 98 17.64 2.10 -7.51
C LEU A 98 17.80 2.04 -9.03
N THR A 99 18.49 3.02 -9.61
CA THR A 99 18.78 3.09 -11.05
C THR A 99 19.64 1.90 -11.50
N ASP A 100 20.69 1.55 -10.74
CA ASP A 100 21.56 0.41 -11.03
C ASP A 100 20.80 -0.93 -11.02
N LEU A 101 19.73 -1.03 -10.23
CA LEU A 101 18.82 -2.18 -10.21
C LEU A 101 17.80 -2.17 -11.35
N GLY A 102 17.79 -1.15 -12.22
CA GLY A 102 16.78 -0.94 -13.25
C GLY A 102 15.43 -0.50 -12.71
N GLY A 103 15.38 0.02 -11.48
CA GLY A 103 14.17 0.53 -10.85
C GLY A 103 13.94 2.02 -11.13
N GLN A 104 12.75 2.49 -10.78
CA GLN A 104 12.33 3.87 -10.93
C GLN A 104 11.57 4.33 -9.67
N PRO A 105 11.59 5.62 -9.31
CA PRO A 105 10.83 6.15 -8.18
C PRO A 105 9.33 5.86 -8.31
N ILE A 106 8.67 5.54 -7.19
CA ILE A 106 7.22 5.40 -7.09
C ILE A 106 6.74 6.44 -6.08
N ASP A 107 5.84 7.32 -6.52
CA ASP A 107 5.44 8.52 -5.78
C ASP A 107 4.05 8.39 -5.18
N LEU A 108 3.22 7.51 -5.75
CA LEU A 108 1.90 7.19 -5.25
C LEU A 108 1.72 5.67 -5.15
N VAL A 109 1.25 5.20 -3.99
CA VAL A 109 0.89 3.80 -3.75
C VAL A 109 -0.58 3.72 -3.34
N VAL A 110 -1.37 2.98 -4.10
CA VAL A 110 -2.82 2.86 -3.92
C VAL A 110 -3.14 1.40 -3.66
N VAL A 111 -3.39 1.06 -2.40
CA VAL A 111 -3.61 -0.31 -1.97
C VAL A 111 -4.72 -0.34 -0.94
N ASN A 112 -5.84 -0.94 -1.29
CA ASN A 112 -6.86 -1.33 -0.31
C ASN A 112 -6.82 -2.85 -0.14
N LEU A 113 -6.68 -3.28 1.12
CA LEU A 113 -6.57 -4.68 1.46
C LEU A 113 -7.94 -5.33 1.28
N TYR A 114 -7.97 -6.56 0.76
CA TYR A 114 -9.21 -7.33 0.77
C TYR A 114 -9.65 -7.50 2.23
N PRO A 115 -10.93 -7.29 2.56
CA PRO A 115 -11.40 -7.46 3.93
C PRO A 115 -11.30 -8.94 4.31
N PHE A 116 -10.19 -9.32 4.94
CA PHE A 116 -9.97 -10.65 5.52
C PHE A 116 -11.17 -11.06 6.38
N THR A 117 -11.69 -10.11 7.16
CA THR A 117 -12.92 -10.25 7.96
C THR A 117 -14.14 -10.67 7.12
N ALA A 118 -14.25 -10.24 5.86
CA ALA A 118 -15.33 -10.66 4.98
C ALA A 118 -15.16 -12.10 4.47
N THR A 119 -13.93 -12.60 4.29
CA THR A 119 -13.69 -14.03 4.00
C THR A 119 -14.11 -14.88 5.21
N VAL A 120 -13.68 -14.48 6.40
CA VAL A 120 -14.03 -15.16 7.66
C VAL A 120 -15.55 -15.16 7.88
N ALA A 121 -16.21 -14.01 7.66
CA ALA A 121 -17.66 -13.89 7.84
C ALA A 121 -18.49 -14.75 6.86
N LYS A 122 -17.93 -15.15 5.72
CA LYS A 122 -18.56 -16.08 4.77
C LYS A 122 -18.47 -17.55 5.22
N GLY A 123 -17.80 -17.84 6.34
CA GLY A 123 -17.61 -19.21 6.83
C GLY A 123 -16.66 -20.03 5.97
N ALA A 124 -15.68 -19.37 5.33
CA ALA A 124 -14.71 -20.06 4.50
C ALA A 124 -13.87 -21.07 5.31
N PRO A 125 -13.49 -22.21 4.71
CA PRO A 125 -12.56 -23.16 5.33
C PRO A 125 -11.28 -22.50 5.84
N PHE A 126 -10.67 -23.08 6.88
CA PHE A 126 -9.43 -22.56 7.47
C PHE A 126 -8.33 -22.30 6.44
N ALA A 127 -8.10 -23.26 5.53
CA ALA A 127 -7.09 -23.13 4.47
C ALA A 127 -7.38 -21.92 3.57
N ASP A 128 -8.63 -21.72 3.16
CA ASP A 128 -9.04 -20.60 2.32
C ASP A 128 -8.84 -19.26 3.04
N CYS A 129 -9.11 -19.19 4.34
CA CYS A 129 -8.81 -18.00 5.14
C CYS A 129 -7.31 -17.71 5.17
N ILE A 130 -6.46 -18.72 5.33
CA ILE A 130 -4.99 -18.58 5.29
C ILE A 130 -4.52 -18.06 3.93
N GLU A 131 -5.07 -18.57 2.82
CA GLU A 131 -4.74 -18.11 1.47
C GLU A 131 -5.14 -16.65 1.22
N ASN A 132 -6.12 -16.13 1.96
CA ASN A 132 -6.59 -14.74 1.84
C ASN A 132 -5.83 -13.77 2.76
N ILE A 133 -4.81 -14.22 3.48
CA ILE A 133 -3.90 -13.32 4.22
C ILE A 133 -2.95 -12.67 3.21
N ASP A 134 -3.10 -11.36 3.03
CA ASP A 134 -2.29 -10.57 2.12
C ASP A 134 -0.93 -10.25 2.76
N ILE A 135 0.15 -10.50 2.02
CA ILE A 135 1.52 -10.19 2.41
C ILE A 135 2.04 -8.97 1.65
N GLY A 136 1.80 -8.93 0.33
CA GLY A 136 2.30 -7.88 -0.55
C GLY A 136 1.65 -6.53 -0.24
N GLY A 137 0.32 -6.52 -0.08
CA GLY A 137 -0.47 -5.33 0.20
C GLY A 137 0.01 -4.59 1.45
N PRO A 138 -0.01 -5.22 2.65
CA PRO A 138 0.47 -4.57 3.87
C PRO A 138 1.92 -4.12 3.77
N THR A 139 2.79 -4.87 3.08
CA THR A 139 4.20 -4.48 2.91
C THR A 139 4.32 -3.20 2.07
N MET A 140 3.59 -3.07 0.96
CA MET A 140 3.57 -1.86 0.14
C MET A 140 2.98 -0.66 0.90
N VAL A 141 1.87 -0.85 1.61
CA VAL A 141 1.21 0.19 2.42
C VAL A 141 2.19 0.72 3.49
N ARG A 142 2.82 -0.17 4.25
CA ARG A 142 3.78 0.21 5.30
C ARG A 142 5.03 0.87 4.73
N ALA A 143 5.52 0.41 3.58
CA ALA A 143 6.66 1.02 2.91
C ALA A 143 6.37 2.46 2.48
N ALA A 144 5.22 2.69 1.84
CA ALA A 144 4.79 4.02 1.40
C ALA A 144 4.53 4.96 2.58
N ALA A 145 3.83 4.48 3.61
CA ALA A 145 3.55 5.25 4.82
C ALA A 145 4.84 5.62 5.59
N LYS A 146 5.83 4.71 5.64
CA LYS A 146 7.15 5.01 6.22
C LYS A 146 7.83 6.15 5.48
N ASN A 147 7.76 6.17 4.15
CA ASN A 147 8.46 7.16 3.32
C ASN A 147 7.57 8.34 2.90
N HIS A 148 6.63 8.75 3.75
CA HIS A 148 5.64 9.78 3.44
C HIS A 148 6.21 11.20 3.25
N GLU A 149 7.48 11.41 3.61
CA GLU A 149 8.20 12.62 3.22
C GLU A 149 8.23 12.78 1.70
N ARG A 150 8.23 11.68 0.94
CA ARG A 150 8.23 11.64 -0.53
C ARG A 150 6.97 11.01 -1.12
N VAL A 151 6.53 9.88 -0.57
CA VAL A 151 5.49 9.02 -1.16
C VAL A 151 4.11 9.34 -0.60
N THR A 152 3.12 9.40 -1.49
CA THR A 152 1.71 9.46 -1.14
C THR A 152 1.13 8.06 -1.09
N VAL A 153 0.32 7.76 -0.07
CA VAL A 153 -0.34 6.45 0.09
C VAL A 153 -1.85 6.62 0.16
N ALA A 154 -2.60 5.76 -0.52
CA ALA A 154 -4.06 5.72 -0.44
C ALA A 154 -4.52 4.30 -0.10
N VAL A 155 -5.35 4.17 0.93
CA VAL A 155 -5.82 2.86 1.43
C VAL A 155 -7.32 2.64 1.28
N GLN A 156 -8.07 3.62 0.80
CA GLN A 156 -9.49 3.49 0.50
C GLN A 156 -9.95 4.46 -0.59
N PRO A 157 -11.05 4.17 -1.30
CA PRO A 157 -11.54 5.00 -2.40
C PRO A 157 -11.83 6.46 -2.05
N SER A 158 -12.23 6.74 -0.81
CA SER A 158 -12.53 8.11 -0.37
C SER A 158 -11.32 9.05 -0.37
N ASP A 159 -10.09 8.53 -0.53
CA ASP A 159 -8.87 9.33 -0.60
C ASP A 159 -8.57 9.83 -2.02
N TYR A 160 -9.23 9.27 -3.04
CA TYR A 160 -8.91 9.55 -4.45
C TYR A 160 -9.18 11.01 -4.81
N GLU A 161 -10.30 11.57 -4.36
CA GLU A 161 -10.69 12.94 -4.67
C GLU A 161 -9.67 13.96 -4.15
N VAL A 162 -9.24 13.83 -2.89
CA VAL A 162 -8.28 14.77 -2.30
C VAL A 162 -6.90 14.66 -2.96
N ILE A 163 -6.50 13.46 -3.41
CA ILE A 163 -5.25 13.27 -4.15
C ILE A 163 -5.34 13.93 -5.53
N LEU A 164 -6.41 13.67 -6.29
CA LEU A 164 -6.60 14.30 -7.60
C LEU A 164 -6.66 15.82 -7.51
N ALA A 165 -7.36 16.36 -6.51
CA ALA A 165 -7.45 17.80 -6.29
C ALA A 165 -6.07 18.44 -6.01
N SER A 166 -5.13 17.68 -5.44
CA SER A 166 -3.77 18.15 -5.18
C SER A 166 -2.83 18.07 -6.38
N MET A 167 -3.12 17.25 -7.41
CA MET A 167 -2.22 16.98 -8.53
C MET A 167 -1.63 18.21 -9.28
N PRO A 168 -2.31 19.38 -9.38
CA PRO A 168 -1.71 20.56 -10.00
C PRO A 168 -0.41 21.03 -9.34
N ALA A 169 -0.30 20.86 -8.01
CA ALA A 169 0.88 21.15 -7.19
C ALA A 169 1.52 19.86 -6.62
N GLY A 170 0.84 18.73 -6.70
CA GLY A 170 1.18 17.54 -5.93
C GLY A 170 0.65 17.59 -4.49
N PRO A 171 0.51 16.43 -3.82
CA PRO A 171 0.10 16.37 -2.41
C PRO A 171 1.12 17.08 -1.53
N ASP A 172 0.68 18.00 -0.67
CA ASP A 172 1.59 18.65 0.29
C ASP A 172 2.04 17.69 1.42
N ALA A 173 3.02 18.11 2.22
CA ALA A 173 3.54 17.31 3.32
C ALA A 173 2.48 16.97 4.39
N GLN A 174 1.47 17.84 4.59
CA GLN A 174 0.43 17.62 5.58
C GLN A 174 -0.55 16.54 5.13
N LEU A 175 -0.94 16.55 3.85
CA LEU A 175 -1.76 15.53 3.22
C LEU A 175 -1.05 14.19 3.23
N ARG A 176 0.23 14.13 2.84
CA ARG A 176 1.02 12.88 2.89
C ARG A 176 1.13 12.31 4.30
N ALA A 177 1.41 13.14 5.31
CA ALA A 177 1.46 12.70 6.71
C ALA A 177 0.11 12.18 7.23
N LYS A 178 -0.99 12.85 6.88
CA LYS A 178 -2.35 12.41 7.24
C LYS A 178 -2.68 11.05 6.62
N LEU A 179 -2.35 10.88 5.35
CA LEU A 179 -2.56 9.62 4.63
C LEU A 179 -1.66 8.49 5.16
N ALA A 180 -0.43 8.79 5.56
CA ALA A 180 0.48 7.83 6.18
C ALA A 180 -0.02 7.33 7.54
N LEU A 181 -0.54 8.23 8.39
CA LEU A 181 -1.18 7.85 9.65
C LEU A 181 -2.33 6.88 9.39
N LYS A 182 -3.20 7.22 8.44
CA LYS A 182 -4.33 6.38 8.04
C LYS A 182 -3.89 5.01 7.54
N ALA A 183 -2.83 4.97 6.73
CA ALA A 183 -2.26 3.73 6.21
C ALA A 183 -1.75 2.80 7.33
N PHE A 184 -1.02 3.33 8.32
CA PHE A 184 -0.60 2.53 9.48
C PHE A 184 -1.78 2.06 10.33
N SER A 185 -2.79 2.90 10.55
CA SER A 185 -4.03 2.49 11.22
C SER A 185 -4.76 1.37 10.48
N HIS A 186 -4.79 1.43 9.14
CA HIS A 186 -5.40 0.40 8.30
C HIS A 186 -4.68 -0.94 8.46
N THR A 187 -3.34 -0.96 8.38
CA THR A 187 -2.56 -2.20 8.57
C THR A 187 -2.64 -2.74 9.99
N ALA A 188 -2.68 -1.87 11.01
CA ALA A 188 -2.86 -2.30 12.39
C ALA A 188 -4.22 -2.98 12.60
N THR A 189 -5.27 -2.44 12.00
CA THR A 189 -6.62 -3.03 12.05
C THR A 189 -6.65 -4.39 11.32
N TYR A 190 -5.98 -4.48 10.17
CA TYR A 190 -5.87 -5.71 9.39
C TYR A 190 -5.16 -6.83 10.17
N ASP A 191 -3.99 -6.53 10.74
CA ASP A 191 -3.20 -7.51 11.51
C ASP A 191 -3.94 -7.95 12.79
N MET A 192 -4.65 -7.04 13.45
CA MET A 192 -5.47 -7.37 14.62
C MET A 192 -6.58 -8.35 14.25
N ALA A 193 -7.29 -8.15 13.14
CA ALA A 193 -8.33 -9.06 12.69
C ALA A 193 -7.79 -10.47 12.37
N ILE A 194 -6.59 -10.56 11.79
CA ILE A 194 -5.93 -11.85 11.56
C ILE A 194 -5.55 -12.51 12.88
N ALA A 195 -4.93 -11.76 13.80
CA ALA A 195 -4.50 -12.28 15.08
C ALA A 195 -5.68 -12.81 15.92
N ASP A 196 -6.78 -12.06 15.98
CA ASP A 196 -8.00 -12.45 16.69
C ASP A 196 -8.61 -13.72 16.09
N TRP A 197 -8.70 -13.80 14.76
CA TRP A 197 -9.19 -15.00 14.09
C TRP A 197 -8.27 -16.21 14.34
N MET A 198 -6.95 -16.06 14.19
CA MET A 198 -6.00 -17.15 14.44
C MET A 198 -6.05 -17.62 15.90
N GLN A 199 -6.24 -16.70 16.84
CA GLN A 199 -6.43 -17.00 18.25
C GLN A 199 -7.65 -17.90 18.48
N GLU A 200 -8.78 -17.61 17.83
CA GLU A 200 -9.98 -18.44 17.91
C GLU A 200 -9.80 -19.83 17.26
N GLN A 201 -9.12 -19.88 16.10
CA GLN A 201 -8.97 -21.13 15.34
C GLN A 201 -7.91 -22.08 15.91
N LEU A 202 -6.82 -21.55 16.47
CA LEU A 202 -5.63 -22.35 16.80
C LEU A 202 -5.43 -22.56 18.29
N CYS A 203 -6.12 -21.82 19.15
CA CYS A 203 -5.81 -21.79 20.58
C CYS A 203 -7.10 -21.74 21.42
N SER A 204 -7.28 -22.70 22.33
CA SER A 204 -8.40 -22.73 23.27
C SER A 204 -8.26 -21.75 24.46
N GLY A 205 -7.21 -20.93 24.48
CA GLY A 205 -6.94 -19.89 25.50
C GLY A 205 -6.05 -18.77 24.93
N ARG A 206 -5.95 -17.60 25.58
CA ARG A 206 -5.24 -16.43 25.01
C ARG A 206 -3.70 -16.62 24.96
N THR A 207 -3.12 -16.53 23.77
CA THR A 207 -1.68 -16.64 23.48
C THR A 207 -0.98 -15.29 23.34
N GLY A 208 -1.72 -14.18 23.47
CA GLY A 208 -1.18 -12.81 23.36
C GLY A 208 -0.10 -12.51 24.40
N VAL A 209 0.90 -11.70 23.99
CA VAL A 209 1.95 -11.19 24.89
C VAL A 209 1.30 -10.38 25.99
N THR A 210 1.15 -11.00 27.15
CA THR A 210 0.50 -10.40 28.31
C THR A 210 1.58 -10.01 29.31
N THR A 211 2.00 -8.74 29.31
CA THR A 211 2.73 -8.22 30.49
C THR A 211 1.71 -7.57 31.41
N LEU A 212 1.15 -8.36 32.32
CA LEU A 212 0.37 -7.85 33.44
C LEU A 212 1.22 -7.94 34.70
N LYS A 213 1.36 -6.83 35.42
CA LYS A 213 1.83 -6.85 36.82
C LYS A 213 0.71 -7.35 37.76
N TYR A 214 -0.54 -7.01 37.43
CA TYR A 214 -1.84 -7.44 38.00
C TYR A 214 -2.99 -6.93 37.10
N GLY A 215 -4.22 -7.41 37.34
CA GLY A 215 -5.46 -6.96 36.67
C GLY A 215 -6.11 -5.75 37.38
N CYS A 216 -7.44 -5.77 37.61
CA CYS A 216 -8.18 -4.61 38.16
C CYS A 216 -7.78 -4.18 39.59
N ASN A 217 -7.13 -5.02 40.39
CA ASN A 217 -6.61 -4.64 41.70
C ASN A 217 -5.12 -5.00 41.85
N PRO A 218 -4.27 -4.01 42.17
CA PRO A 218 -2.94 -4.22 42.70
C PRO A 218 -3.04 -4.68 44.15
N GLN A 219 -2.22 -5.63 44.58
CA GLN A 219 -1.59 -5.45 45.88
C GLN A 219 -0.11 -5.21 45.62
#